data_AF-A0A917NS88-F1
#
_entry.id   AF-A0A917NS88-F1
#
_cell.length_a   1.000
_cell.length_b   1.000
_cell.length_c   1.000
_cell.angle_alpha   90.00
_cell.angle_beta   90.00
_cell.angle_gamma   90.00
#
_symmetry.space_group_name_H-M   'P 1'
#
loop_
_entity.id
_entity.type
_entity.pdbx_description
1 polymer ?
#
loop_
_entity_poly.entity_id
_entity_poly.type
_entity_poly.pdbx_seq_one_letter_code
_entity_poly.pdbx_strand_id
1 'polypeptide(L)'
;MADASDVVLEIWRDQRQAAVHSEDQRATLSNIVILVVAAGLGLISQRGIHASTLVISVPMIFLGLYGVLVCLKFRERFEYHNTVARQLRDQLTALHPELNVQSAWPAALDRHQSRYPKLFRVRLYVLWALLHAGVALAGGIVSAYALAK
;
A
#
# COMPACT_ATOMS: atom_id res chain seq x y z
N MET A 1 -5.05 -13.68 -36.80
CA MET A 1 -5.06 -14.45 -35.54
C MET A 1 -3.98 -13.81 -34.68
N ALA A 2 -4.27 -13.47 -33.42
CA ALA A 2 -3.27 -12.88 -32.54
C ALA A 2 -2.08 -13.84 -32.41
N ASP A 3 -0.87 -13.32 -32.51
CA ASP A 3 0.33 -14.12 -32.28
C ASP A 3 0.38 -14.53 -30.79
N ALA A 4 1.02 -15.65 -30.47
CA ALA A 4 1.13 -16.11 -29.09
C ALA A 4 1.79 -15.04 -28.19
N SER A 5 2.73 -14.27 -28.75
CA SER A 5 3.37 -13.14 -28.10
C SER A 5 2.41 -11.98 -27.81
N ASP A 6 1.42 -11.72 -28.68
CA ASP A 6 0.41 -10.69 -28.45
C ASP A 6 -0.45 -11.04 -27.22
N VAL A 7 -0.87 -12.31 -27.11
CA VAL A 7 -1.66 -12.81 -25.98
C VAL A 7 -0.88 -12.70 -24.67
N VAL A 8 0.40 -13.11 -24.65
CA VAL A 8 1.25 -13.00 -23.45
C VAL A 8 1.46 -11.55 -23.05
N LEU A 9 1.66 -10.65 -24.02
CA LEU A 9 1.83 -9.23 -23.77
C LEU A 9 0.56 -8.58 -23.21
N GLU A 10 -0.61 -8.97 -23.70
CA GLU A 10 -1.91 -8.50 -23.19
C GLU A 10 -2.11 -8.94 -21.74
N ILE A 11 -1.95 -10.23 -21.43
CA ILE A 11 -2.06 -10.74 -20.05
C ILE A 11 -1.04 -10.03 -19.15
N TRP A 12 0.19 -9.80 -19.64
CA TRP A 12 1.20 -9.05 -18.89
C TRP A 12 0.74 -7.63 -18.56
N ARG A 13 0.15 -6.91 -19.52
CA ARG A 13 -0.41 -5.57 -19.31
C ARG A 13 -1.52 -5.58 -18.26
N ASP A 14 -2.41 -6.56 -18.30
CA ASP A 14 -3.49 -6.70 -17.32
C ASP A 14 -2.95 -6.91 -15.91
N GLN A 15 -1.92 -7.75 -15.74
CA GLN A 15 -1.26 -7.93 -14.45
C GLN A 15 -0.64 -6.62 -13.95
N ARG A 16 -0.02 -5.84 -14.83
CA ARG A 16 0.56 -4.53 -14.47
C ARG A 16 -0.51 -3.53 -14.05
N GLN A 17 -1.64 -3.50 -14.77
CA GLN A 17 -2.77 -2.62 -14.43
C GLN A 17 -3.40 -3.03 -13.09
N ALA A 18 -3.61 -4.32 -12.84
CA ALA A 18 -4.14 -4.81 -11.57
C ALA A 18 -3.22 -4.47 -10.37
N ALA A 19 -1.90 -4.54 -10.57
CA ALA A 19 -0.93 -4.12 -9.56
C ALA A 19 -1.03 -2.62 -9.25
N VAL A 20 -1.07 -1.76 -10.28
CA VAL A 20 -1.25 -0.30 -10.10
C VAL A 20 -2.58 0.00 -9.42
N HIS A 21 -3.66 -0.64 -9.85
CA HIS A 21 -4.99 -0.47 -9.27
C HIS A 21 -5.02 -0.80 -7.77
N SER A 22 -4.30 -1.85 -7.35
CA SER A 22 -4.19 -2.20 -5.92
C SER A 22 -3.53 -1.08 -5.10
N GLU A 23 -2.54 -0.39 -5.66
CA GLU A 23 -1.89 0.75 -5.00
C GLU A 23 -2.79 1.99 -4.98
N ASP A 24 -3.57 2.24 -6.04
CA ASP A 24 -4.54 3.34 -6.11
C ASP A 24 -5.68 3.15 -5.11
N GLN A 25 -6.19 1.92 -4.96
CA GLN A 25 -7.19 1.57 -3.95
C GLN A 25 -6.64 1.77 -2.54
N ARG A 26 -5.38 1.39 -2.29
CA ARG A 26 -4.70 1.61 -1.00
C ARG A 26 -4.58 3.11 -0.68
N ALA A 27 -4.22 3.93 -1.67
CA ALA A 27 -4.14 5.38 -1.52
C ALA A 27 -5.50 6.02 -1.24
N THR A 28 -6.52 5.64 -2.02
CA THR A 28 -7.91 6.11 -1.85
C THR A 28 -8.43 5.80 -0.45
N LEU A 29 -8.29 4.55 0.00
CA LEU A 29 -8.72 4.13 1.34
C LEU A 29 -7.98 4.89 2.44
N SER A 30 -6.66 5.06 2.30
CA SER A 30 -5.86 5.78 3.29
C SER A 30 -6.29 7.25 3.40
N ASN A 31 -6.57 7.91 2.28
CA ASN A 31 -7.06 9.29 2.27
C ASN A 31 -8.42 9.43 2.99
N ILE A 32 -9.34 8.48 2.76
CA ILE A 32 -10.63 8.46 3.45
C ILE A 32 -10.44 8.32 4.96
N VAL A 33 -9.60 7.36 5.39
CA VAL A 33 -9.33 7.14 6.83
C VAL A 33 -8.70 8.39 7.46
N ILE A 34 -7.69 8.98 6.83
CA ILE A 34 -7.02 10.20 7.33
C ILE A 34 -8.02 11.34 7.47
N LEU A 35 -8.89 11.54 6.48
CA LEU A 35 -9.91 12.60 6.50
C LEU A 35 -10.89 12.41 7.66
N VAL A 36 -11.43 11.20 7.84
CA VAL A 36 -12.37 10.87 8.92
C VAL A 36 -11.70 11.05 10.29
N VAL A 37 -10.46 10.58 10.44
CA VAL A 37 -9.69 10.70 11.67
C VAL A 37 -9.38 12.16 12.00
N ALA A 38 -8.95 12.95 11.01
CA ALA A 38 -8.68 14.38 11.18
C ALA A 38 -9.94 15.14 11.61
N ALA A 39 -11.10 14.85 11.00
CA ALA A 39 -12.38 15.42 11.40
C ALA A 39 -12.75 15.04 12.85
N GLY A 40 -12.58 13.75 13.22
CA GLY A 40 -12.79 13.28 14.58
C GLY A 40 -11.91 13.99 15.60
N LEU A 41 -10.61 14.11 15.32
CA LEU A 41 -9.67 14.83 16.18
C LEU A 41 -10.01 16.32 16.29
N GLY A 42 -10.46 16.96 15.21
CA GLY A 42 -10.93 18.34 15.23
C GLY A 42 -12.12 18.55 16.18
N LEU A 43 -13.10 17.65 16.14
CA LEU A 43 -14.26 17.69 17.05
C LEU A 43 -13.84 17.50 18.51
N ILE A 44 -12.90 16.58 18.77
CA ILE A 44 -12.36 16.34 20.11
C ILE A 44 -11.61 17.57 20.62
N SER A 45 -10.80 18.20 19.76
CA SER A 45 -10.06 19.40 20.12
C SER A 45 -10.96 20.58 20.49
N GLN A 46 -12.16 20.68 19.91
CA GLN A 46 -13.11 21.75 20.21
C GLN A 46 -13.92 21.49 21.49
N ARG A 47 -14.32 20.23 21.73
CA ARG A 47 -15.20 19.86 22.85
C ARG A 47 -14.44 19.43 24.11
N GLY A 48 -13.13 19.22 24.01
CA GLY A 48 -12.34 18.61 25.07
C GLY A 48 -12.50 17.09 25.13
N ILE A 49 -11.71 16.45 25.99
CA ILE A 49 -11.75 14.99 26.20
C ILE A 49 -12.62 14.67 27.41
N HIS A 50 -13.67 13.89 27.16
CA HIS A 50 -14.67 13.41 28.12
C HIS A 50 -15.04 11.95 27.80
N ALA A 51 -15.80 11.27 28.67
CA ALA A 51 -16.25 9.89 28.41
C ALA A 51 -17.02 9.74 27.08
N SER A 52 -17.77 10.76 26.66
CA SER A 52 -18.48 10.76 25.36
C SER A 52 -17.53 10.78 24.15
N THR A 53 -16.26 11.15 24.32
CA THR A 53 -15.23 11.09 23.28
C THR A 53 -14.95 9.66 22.81
N LEU A 54 -15.27 8.65 23.62
CA LEU A 54 -15.15 7.24 23.26
C LEU A 54 -15.93 6.89 21.98
N VAL A 55 -17.04 7.60 21.72
CA VAL A 55 -17.84 7.44 20.49
C VAL A 55 -17.02 7.76 19.23
N ILE A 56 -15.98 8.59 19.35
CA ILE A 56 -15.08 8.94 18.23
C ILE A 56 -13.78 8.12 18.30
N SER A 57 -13.17 8.03 19.49
CA SER A 57 -11.83 7.44 19.63
C SER A 57 -11.83 5.92 19.47
N VAL A 58 -12.90 5.22 19.86
CA VAL A 58 -13.01 3.77 19.67
C VAL A 58 -13.10 3.41 18.19
N PRO A 59 -13.99 4.02 17.37
CA PRO A 59 -13.97 3.83 15.93
C PRO A 59 -12.62 4.18 15.27
N MET A 60 -11.91 5.20 15.76
CA MET A 60 -10.56 5.51 15.27
C MET A 60 -9.57 4.36 15.47
N ILE A 61 -9.64 3.66 16.61
CA ILE A 61 -8.82 2.45 16.86
C ILE A 61 -9.10 1.41 15.79
N PHE A 62 -10.38 1.10 15.56
CA PHE A 62 -10.78 0.10 14.57
C PHE A 62 -10.40 0.51 13.15
N LEU A 63 -10.57 1.78 12.77
CA LEU A 63 -10.17 2.29 11.46
C LEU A 63 -8.66 2.20 11.25
N GLY A 64 -7.85 2.52 12.26
CA GLY A 64 -6.40 2.37 12.19
C GLY A 64 -5.97 0.90 12.06
N LEU A 65 -6.52 0.00 12.87
CA LEU A 65 -6.23 -1.44 12.75
C LEU A 65 -6.66 -2.01 11.39
N TYR A 66 -7.84 -1.62 10.93
CA TYR A 66 -8.33 -1.99 9.59
C TYR A 66 -7.40 -1.47 8.50
N GLY A 67 -6.95 -0.22 8.58
CA GLY A 67 -6.01 0.37 7.63
C GLY A 67 -4.67 -0.38 7.56
N VAL A 68 -4.15 -0.85 8.70
CA VAL A 68 -2.95 -1.71 8.74
C VAL A 68 -3.19 -3.00 7.94
N LEU A 69 -4.29 -3.71 8.23
CA LEU A 69 -4.64 -4.97 7.58
C LEU A 69 -4.83 -4.79 6.07
N VAL A 70 -5.51 -3.72 5.65
CA VAL A 70 -5.73 -3.42 4.23
C VAL A 70 -4.43 -3.08 3.52
N CYS A 71 -3.51 -2.36 4.15
CA CYS A 71 -2.19 -2.10 3.56
C CYS A 71 -1.41 -3.40 3.34
N LEU A 72 -1.45 -4.33 4.30
CA LEU A 72 -0.84 -5.65 4.16
C LEU A 72 -1.52 -6.47 3.05
N LYS A 73 -2.85 -6.40 2.95
CA LYS A 73 -3.61 -7.13 1.94
C LYS A 73 -3.33 -6.61 0.53
N PHE A 74 -3.32 -5.30 0.32
CA PHE A 74 -2.96 -4.72 -0.98
C PHE A 74 -1.51 -4.99 -1.34
N ARG A 75 -0.61 -5.02 -0.36
CA ARG A 75 0.78 -5.43 -0.59
C ARG A 75 0.88 -6.87 -1.10
N GLU A 76 0.14 -7.80 -0.51
CA GLU A 76 0.08 -9.20 -0.99
C GLU A 76 -0.44 -9.28 -2.42
N ARG A 77 -1.54 -8.60 -2.73
CA ARG A 77 -2.10 -8.57 -4.10
C ARG A 77 -1.16 -7.94 -5.11
N PHE A 78 -0.51 -6.84 -4.76
CA PHE A 78 0.51 -6.23 -5.60
C PHE A 78 1.63 -7.22 -5.92
N GLU A 79 2.17 -7.92 -4.92
CA GLU A 79 3.23 -8.91 -5.13
C GLU A 79 2.80 -10.11 -5.98
N TYR A 80 1.57 -10.56 -5.81
CA TYR A 80 0.98 -11.60 -6.66
C TYR A 80 1.02 -11.18 -8.13
N HIS A 81 0.41 -10.05 -8.47
CA HIS A 81 0.36 -9.56 -9.85
C HIS A 81 1.76 -9.28 -10.42
N ASN A 82 2.66 -8.71 -9.62
CA ASN A 82 4.04 -8.46 -10.05
C ASN A 82 4.82 -9.75 -10.29
N THR A 83 4.54 -10.82 -9.54
CA THR A 83 5.18 -12.13 -9.72
C THR A 83 4.71 -12.80 -11.00
N VAL A 84 3.40 -12.79 -11.26
CA VAL A 84 2.85 -13.29 -12.54
C VAL A 84 3.40 -12.47 -13.71
N ALA A 85 3.43 -11.14 -13.61
CA ALA A 85 3.99 -10.28 -14.65
C ALA A 85 5.49 -10.56 -14.92
N ARG A 86 6.27 -10.94 -13.90
CA ARG A 86 7.66 -11.36 -14.10
C ARG A 86 7.76 -12.64 -14.91
N GLN A 87 6.96 -13.65 -14.56
CA GLN A 87 6.93 -14.93 -15.28
C GLN A 87 6.51 -14.76 -16.75
N LEU A 88 5.51 -13.91 -17.02
CA LEU A 88 5.08 -13.61 -18.38
C LEU A 88 6.17 -12.89 -19.19
N ARG A 89 6.92 -11.99 -18.55
CA ARG A 89 8.08 -11.34 -19.19
C ARG A 89 9.19 -12.35 -19.51
N ASP A 90 9.43 -13.31 -18.63
CA ASP A 90 10.41 -14.38 -18.85
C ASP A 90 10.00 -15.25 -20.05
N GLN A 91 8.71 -15.59 -20.17
CA GLN A 91 8.16 -16.29 -21.35
C GLN A 91 8.32 -15.46 -22.63
N LEU A 92 8.00 -14.17 -22.59
CA LEU A 92 8.16 -13.28 -23.76
C LEU A 92 9.63 -13.16 -24.19
N THR A 93 10.56 -13.16 -23.23
CA THR A 93 12.02 -13.15 -23.52
C THR A 93 12.46 -14.46 -24.19
N ALA A 94 11.87 -15.59 -23.82
CA ALA A 94 12.16 -16.88 -24.46
C ALA A 94 11.61 -16.96 -25.89
N LEU A 95 10.47 -16.33 -26.16
CA LEU A 95 9.88 -16.23 -27.50
C LEU A 95 10.65 -15.26 -28.42
N HIS A 96 11.20 -14.18 -27.83
CA HIS A 96 11.93 -13.13 -28.56
C HIS A 96 13.30 -12.81 -27.92
N PRO A 97 14.29 -13.72 -28.02
CA PRO A 97 15.61 -13.53 -27.41
C PRO A 97 16.34 -12.28 -27.93
N GLU A 98 16.07 -11.88 -29.18
CA GLU A 98 16.66 -10.72 -29.85
C GLU A 98 16.34 -9.39 -29.17
N LEU A 99 15.21 -9.30 -28.46
CA LEU A 99 14.81 -8.09 -27.74
C LEU A 99 15.66 -7.85 -26.48
N ASN A 100 16.29 -8.90 -25.95
CA ASN A 100 17.22 -8.85 -24.81
C ASN A 100 16.75 -7.98 -23.62
N VAL A 101 15.44 -7.97 -23.36
CA VAL A 101 14.79 -7.02 -22.42
C VAL A 101 15.31 -7.18 -20.99
N GLN A 102 15.79 -8.37 -20.63
CA GLN A 102 16.29 -8.65 -19.28
C GLN A 102 17.69 -8.11 -19.01
N SER A 103 18.53 -7.93 -20.03
CA SER A 103 19.93 -7.49 -19.84
C SER A 103 20.07 -6.12 -19.20
N ALA A 104 19.13 -5.22 -19.45
CA ALA A 104 19.15 -3.87 -18.90
C ALA A 104 18.70 -3.81 -17.43
N TRP A 105 18.02 -4.85 -16.93
CA TRP A 105 17.37 -4.82 -15.62
C TRP A 105 18.34 -4.85 -14.43
N PRO A 106 19.34 -5.75 -14.37
CA PRO A 106 20.31 -5.78 -13.27
C PRO A 106 21.06 -4.45 -13.15
N ALA A 107 21.53 -3.91 -14.28
CA ALA A 107 22.24 -2.63 -14.30
C ALA A 107 21.36 -1.45 -13.82
N ALA A 108 20.07 -1.46 -14.16
CA ALA A 108 19.13 -0.46 -13.65
C ALA A 108 18.89 -0.61 -12.14
N LEU A 109 18.76 -1.84 -11.65
CA LEU A 109 18.59 -2.15 -10.23
C LEU A 109 19.82 -1.73 -9.41
N ASP A 110 21.02 -2.06 -9.87
CA ASP A 110 22.28 -1.70 -9.20
C ASP A 110 22.47 -0.18 -9.13
N ARG A 111 22.19 0.53 -10.24
CA ARG A 111 22.19 2.01 -10.25
C ARG A 111 21.17 2.58 -9.27
N HIS A 112 19.99 1.98 -9.16
CA HIS A 112 18.96 2.45 -8.25
C HIS A 112 19.34 2.19 -6.77
N GLN A 113 19.83 0.99 -6.46
CA GLN A 113 20.25 0.61 -5.12
C GLN A 113 21.46 1.42 -4.63
N SER A 114 22.44 1.67 -5.50
CA SER A 114 23.61 2.50 -5.18
C SER A 114 23.23 3.97 -4.96
N ARG A 115 22.23 4.49 -5.68
CA ARG A 115 21.71 5.85 -5.48
C ARG A 115 20.87 6.00 -4.20
N TYR A 116 20.14 4.96 -3.78
CA TYR A 116 19.20 5.01 -2.66
C TYR A 116 19.42 3.89 -1.61
N PRO A 117 20.63 3.72 -1.03
CA PRO A 117 20.99 2.53 -0.26
C PRO A 117 20.19 2.34 1.03
N LYS A 118 19.75 3.44 1.66
CA LYS A 118 18.90 3.40 2.86
C LYS A 118 17.43 3.23 2.50
N LEU A 119 16.94 4.05 1.56
CA LEU A 119 15.52 4.08 1.20
C LEU A 119 15.07 2.80 0.48
N PHE A 120 15.95 2.18 -0.30
CA PHE A 120 15.69 0.89 -0.96
C PHE A 120 15.34 -0.24 0.02
N ARG A 121 15.83 -0.16 1.28
CA ARG A 121 15.51 -1.13 2.34
C ARG A 121 14.12 -0.89 2.96
N VAL A 122 13.61 0.33 2.86
CA VAL A 122 12.30 0.69 3.40
C VAL A 122 11.23 0.28 2.41
N ARG A 123 10.42 -0.70 2.81
CA ARG A 123 9.30 -1.15 1.98
C ARG A 123 8.16 -0.15 2.10
N LEU A 124 7.66 0.34 0.97
CA LEU A 124 6.64 1.38 0.94
C LEU A 124 5.39 1.03 1.78
N TYR A 125 4.92 -0.22 1.73
CA TYR A 125 3.75 -0.65 2.52
C TYR A 125 3.94 -0.49 4.04
N VAL A 126 5.19 -0.54 4.54
CA VAL A 126 5.48 -0.37 5.97
C VAL A 126 5.18 1.06 6.39
N LEU A 127 5.50 2.04 5.55
CA LEU A 127 5.19 3.45 5.83
C LEU A 127 3.68 3.67 5.96
N TRP A 128 2.89 3.06 5.07
CA TRP A 128 1.43 3.13 5.12
C TRP A 128 0.84 2.36 6.31
N ALA A 129 1.36 1.19 6.62
CA ALA A 129 0.93 0.44 7.80
C ALA A 129 1.25 1.21 9.10
N LEU A 130 2.43 1.84 9.19
CA LEU A 130 2.80 2.65 10.36
C LEU A 130 1.91 3.88 10.51
N LEU A 131 1.49 4.52 9.42
CA LEU A 131 0.54 5.62 9.45
C LEU A 131 -0.79 5.19 10.10
N HIS A 132 -1.34 4.06 9.66
CA HIS A 132 -2.60 3.52 10.22
C HIS A 132 -2.43 2.98 11.65
N ALA A 133 -1.28 2.41 11.98
CA ALA A 133 -0.94 2.05 13.36
C ALA A 133 -0.88 3.29 14.27
N GLY A 134 -0.37 4.42 13.75
CA GLY A 134 -0.40 5.71 14.44
C GLY A 134 -1.81 6.22 14.71
N VAL A 135 -2.73 6.05 13.75
CA VAL A 135 -4.17 6.34 13.94
C VAL A 135 -4.76 5.49 15.07
N ALA A 136 -4.48 4.18 15.06
CA ALA A 136 -4.99 3.29 16.10
C ALA A 136 -4.44 3.65 17.49
N LEU A 137 -3.14 3.96 17.56
CA LEU A 137 -2.48 4.40 18.78
C LEU A 137 -3.07 5.72 19.31
N ALA A 138 -3.30 6.70 18.43
CA ALA A 138 -3.93 7.98 18.81
C ALA A 138 -5.34 7.76 19.40
N GLY A 139 -6.16 6.93 18.75
CA GLY A 139 -7.47 6.55 19.29
C GLY A 139 -7.37 5.85 20.66
N GLY A 140 -6.36 4.98 20.84
CA GLY A 140 -6.08 4.31 22.10
C GLY A 140 -5.71 5.29 23.22
N ILE A 141 -4.80 6.23 22.95
CA ILE A 141 -4.37 7.27 23.90
C ILE A 141 -5.57 8.13 24.32
N VAL A 142 -6.37 8.60 23.37
CA VAL A 142 -7.56 9.41 23.67
C VAL A 142 -8.57 8.63 24.50
N SER A 143 -8.81 7.36 24.16
CA SER A 143 -9.76 6.51 24.88
C SER A 143 -9.31 6.26 26.33
N ALA A 144 -8.01 5.96 26.52
CA ALA A 144 -7.45 5.75 27.85
C ALA A 144 -7.55 7.02 28.71
N TYR A 145 -7.24 8.19 28.14
CA TYR A 145 -7.36 9.46 28.84
C TYR A 145 -8.81 9.79 29.20
N ALA A 146 -9.77 9.50 28.30
CA ALA A 146 -11.19 9.71 28.53
C ALA A 146 -11.76 8.83 29.65
N LEU A 147 -11.19 7.63 29.87
CA LEU A 147 -11.61 6.68 30.92
C LEU A 147 -10.94 6.95 32.27
N ALA A 148 -9.74 7.55 32.26
CA ALA A 148 -8.98 7.85 33.47
C ALA A 148 -9.44 9.13 34.19
N LYS A 149 -10.35 9.90 33.57
CA LYS A 149 -10.85 11.19 34.04
C LYS A 149 -12.32 11.07 34.46
#